data_AF-A0AAW2ZE63-F1
#
_entry.id   AF-A0AAW2ZE63-F1
#
_cell.length_a   1.000
_cell.length_b   1.000
_cell.length_c   1.000
_cell.angle_alpha   90.00
_cell.angle_beta   90.00
_cell.angle_gamma   90.00
#
_symmetry.space_group_name_H-M   'P 1'
#
loop_
_entity.id
_entity.type
_entity.pdbx_description
1 polymer ?
#
loop_
_entity_poly.entity_id
_entity_poly.type
_entity_poly.pdbx_seq_one_letter_code
_entity_poly.pdbx_strand_id
1 'polypeptide(L)'
;MANWSWDAIHTRIIKPESAIKRLHKDYAELIRNPLDMICACPVSEKTFLLWHANMMGAEGSRYAGVVFHLSLLFPNDYPLSPPDVRLLTTVHRSHVYGSWICLDMLETHYTNELYSGWSTAYSLSSILLQLQSYLFDDKDHKDDPEYFRPIPSRVKECVRNARLYKCSECPHNMRINKPWPYTPWMKLRLNGKFKPKPATLKRRENAPKKPKKQKNILNGEKFEDYGLLEGRLASVAIEGEWIEEEWEEPAQDEEKNSLEQVKTLLTDLPMEVLVHILSCLSEVDLKNTKMVPNTFVHQASLECCRLFDIKRDPMMCFHTKLNHLESVLGIGINLRRNPISNVLSYADSPLDVLSWKAYTDHRVVKGVWRQPFEFWLPLYINKEHAGRAWPLFRGNCL
;
A
#
# COMPACT_ATOMS: atom_id res chain seq x y z
N MET A 1 13.95 5.10 49.59
CA MET A 1 12.77 4.59 48.88
C MET A 1 12.17 5.74 48.10
N ALA A 2 12.53 5.90 46.84
CA ALA A 2 12.02 6.98 45.99
C ALA A 2 10.75 6.50 45.30
N ASN A 3 9.63 7.11 45.66
CA ASN A 3 8.31 6.82 45.13
C ASN A 3 8.24 7.35 43.68
N TRP A 4 8.21 6.47 42.70
CA TRP A 4 7.93 6.82 41.30
C TRP A 4 6.41 6.76 41.10
N SER A 5 5.78 7.93 40.99
CA SER A 5 4.35 8.07 40.69
C SER A 5 4.11 7.89 39.19
N TRP A 6 3.43 6.80 38.82
CA TRP A 6 3.14 6.41 37.43
C TRP A 6 2.06 7.27 36.73
N ASP A 7 1.44 8.21 37.43
CA ASP A 7 0.21 8.88 36.96
C ASP A 7 0.41 10.17 36.14
N ALA A 8 1.64 10.60 35.84
CA ALA A 8 1.90 11.91 35.23
C ALA A 8 2.31 11.91 33.73
N ILE A 9 2.25 10.78 33.01
CA ILE A 9 2.82 10.69 31.64
C ILE A 9 1.79 10.62 30.48
N HIS A 10 0.48 10.47 30.75
CA HIS A 10 -0.46 10.03 29.69
C HIS A 10 -1.33 11.06 28.96
N THR A 11 -1.12 12.36 29.11
CA THR A 11 -1.96 13.35 28.40
C THR A 11 -1.18 14.54 27.87
N ARG A 12 -0.33 14.31 26.87
CA ARG A 12 -0.08 15.36 25.86
C ARG A 12 -1.15 15.23 24.78
N ILE A 13 -2.01 16.26 24.73
CA ILE A 13 -3.15 16.43 23.85
C ILE A 13 -2.71 16.24 22.40
N ILE A 14 -3.10 15.12 21.76
CA ILE A 14 -3.02 15.00 20.30
C ILE A 14 -3.98 16.04 19.74
N LYS A 15 -3.42 17.04 19.05
CA LYS A 15 -4.21 18.15 18.52
C LYS A 15 -5.01 17.66 17.31
N PRO A 16 -6.30 18.05 17.16
CA PRO A 16 -7.12 17.72 15.99
C PRO A 16 -6.48 18.14 14.66
N GLU A 17 -5.58 19.13 14.69
CA GLU A 17 -4.78 19.56 13.56
C GLU A 17 -3.90 18.44 12.95
N SER A 18 -3.44 17.48 13.77
CA SER A 18 -2.64 16.34 13.29
C SER A 18 -3.48 15.37 12.45
N ALA A 19 -4.68 15.03 12.94
CA ALA A 19 -5.65 14.19 12.24
C ALA A 19 -6.09 14.83 10.91
N ILE A 20 -6.38 16.13 10.91
CA ILE A 20 -6.76 16.87 9.70
C ILE A 20 -5.61 16.87 8.68
N LYS A 21 -4.36 17.10 9.11
CA LYS A 21 -3.18 17.03 8.22
C LYS A 21 -3.01 15.64 7.61
N ARG A 22 -3.19 14.58 8.41
CA ARG A 22 -3.16 13.20 7.92
C ARG A 22 -4.28 12.94 6.91
N LEU A 23 -5.51 13.38 7.19
CA LEU A 23 -6.66 13.20 6.30
C LEU A 23 -6.53 13.97 4.99
N HIS A 24 -5.94 15.16 4.99
CA HIS A 24 -5.62 15.87 3.74
C HIS A 24 -4.69 15.05 2.84
N LYS A 25 -3.71 14.35 3.42
CA LYS A 25 -2.81 13.47 2.66
C LYS A 25 -3.55 12.25 2.13
N ASP A 26 -4.34 11.59 2.97
CA ASP A 26 -5.15 10.45 2.56
C ASP A 26 -6.15 10.85 1.45
N TYR A 27 -6.70 12.06 1.50
CA TYR A 27 -7.59 12.57 0.46
C TYR A 27 -6.87 12.91 -0.84
N ALA A 28 -5.70 13.54 -0.75
CA ALA A 28 -4.86 13.79 -1.92
C ALA A 28 -4.44 12.47 -2.60
N GLU A 29 -4.13 11.43 -1.81
CA GLU A 29 -3.87 10.08 -2.30
C GLU A 29 -5.10 9.51 -3.04
N LEU A 30 -6.30 9.62 -2.45
CA LEU A 30 -7.54 9.16 -3.08
C LEU A 30 -7.89 9.94 -4.36
N ILE A 31 -7.64 11.24 -4.42
CA ILE A 31 -7.85 12.05 -5.64
C ILE A 31 -6.85 11.65 -6.73
N ARG A 32 -5.58 11.48 -6.36
CA ARG A 32 -4.51 11.09 -7.30
C ARG A 32 -4.75 9.69 -7.86
N ASN A 33 -5.17 8.77 -7.00
CA ASN A 33 -5.42 7.36 -7.32
C ASN A 33 -6.90 7.02 -7.02
N PRO A 34 -7.84 7.48 -7.86
CA PRO A 34 -9.26 7.27 -7.61
C PRO A 34 -9.60 5.78 -7.69
N LEU A 35 -10.33 5.31 -6.68
CA LEU A 35 -10.83 3.95 -6.65
C LEU A 35 -12.01 3.80 -7.62
N ASP A 36 -12.05 2.66 -8.32
CA ASP A 36 -13.23 2.33 -9.14
C ASP A 36 -14.41 2.06 -8.21
N MET A 37 -15.59 2.49 -8.64
CA MET A 37 -16.84 2.26 -7.91
C MET A 37 -16.95 2.89 -6.50
N ILE A 38 -15.95 3.63 -6.03
CA ILE A 38 -15.95 4.27 -4.72
C ILE A 38 -15.67 5.76 -4.85
N CYS A 39 -16.31 6.57 -4.01
CA CYS A 39 -15.95 7.95 -3.81
C CYS A 39 -16.18 8.37 -2.35
N ALA A 40 -15.39 9.32 -1.86
CA ALA A 40 -15.53 9.86 -0.52
C ALA A 40 -15.13 11.33 -0.51
N CYS A 41 -15.76 12.11 0.37
CA CYS A 41 -15.41 13.51 0.61
C CYS A 41 -15.86 13.94 2.01
N PRO A 42 -15.25 14.99 2.58
CA PRO A 42 -15.73 15.58 3.83
C PRO A 42 -17.14 16.19 3.61
N VAL A 43 -18.00 16.11 4.62
CA VAL A 43 -19.36 16.67 4.58
C VAL A 43 -19.33 18.20 4.49
N SER A 44 -18.44 18.83 5.25
CA SER A 44 -18.20 20.26 5.20
C SER A 44 -16.79 20.59 5.69
N GLU A 45 -16.30 21.78 5.36
CA GLU A 45 -15.03 22.29 5.90
C GLU A 45 -15.07 22.47 7.42
N LYS A 46 -16.24 22.83 7.98
CA LYS A 46 -16.43 23.00 9.44
C LYS A 46 -16.40 21.67 10.19
N THR A 47 -16.86 20.59 9.55
CA THR A 47 -16.91 19.23 10.09
C THR A 47 -16.01 18.31 9.27
N PHE A 48 -14.75 18.71 9.07
CA PHE A 48 -13.82 17.98 8.20
C PHE A 48 -13.55 16.54 8.66
N LEU A 49 -13.80 16.19 9.91
CA LEU A 49 -13.67 14.82 10.42
C LEU A 49 -14.86 13.91 10.07
N LEU A 50 -15.99 14.48 9.63
CA LEU A 50 -17.14 13.73 9.14
C LEU A 50 -17.09 13.64 7.62
N TRP A 51 -17.01 12.42 7.12
CA TRP A 51 -16.93 12.11 5.70
C TRP A 51 -18.12 11.29 5.29
N HIS A 52 -18.57 11.50 4.07
CA HIS A 52 -19.50 10.58 3.43
C HIS A 52 -18.82 9.90 2.26
N ALA A 53 -19.21 8.66 2.03
CA ALA A 53 -18.75 7.87 0.91
C ALA A 53 -19.94 7.27 0.16
N ASN A 54 -19.76 7.07 -1.14
CA ASN A 54 -20.60 6.19 -1.92
C ASN A 54 -19.78 5.02 -2.43
N MET A 55 -20.33 3.82 -2.31
CA MET A 55 -19.78 2.61 -2.89
C MET A 55 -20.83 1.97 -3.79
N MET A 56 -20.48 1.77 -5.06
CA MET A 56 -21.31 1.03 -5.99
C MET A 56 -21.01 -0.46 -5.87
N GLY A 57 -22.07 -1.28 -5.84
CA GLY A 57 -21.91 -2.72 -5.86
C GLY A 57 -21.16 -3.17 -7.11
N ALA A 58 -20.14 -4.02 -6.92
CA ALA A 58 -19.26 -4.50 -7.98
C ALA A 58 -20.04 -5.30 -9.04
N GLU A 59 -19.52 -5.36 -10.26
CA GLU A 59 -20.10 -6.19 -11.32
C GLU A 59 -20.04 -7.67 -10.94
N GLY A 60 -21.13 -8.39 -11.22
CA GLY A 60 -21.29 -9.78 -10.79
C GLY A 60 -21.75 -9.94 -9.34
N SER A 61 -21.80 -8.86 -8.55
CA SER A 61 -22.39 -8.91 -7.21
C SER A 61 -23.92 -8.85 -7.24
N ARG A 62 -24.59 -9.37 -6.20
CA ARG A 62 -26.04 -9.19 -5.93
C ARG A 62 -26.50 -7.73 -5.91
N TYR A 63 -25.56 -6.81 -5.71
CA TYR A 63 -25.77 -5.39 -5.57
C TYR A 63 -25.27 -4.58 -6.77
N ALA A 64 -24.96 -5.24 -7.90
CA ALA A 64 -24.40 -4.60 -9.08
C ALA A 64 -25.16 -3.34 -9.51
N GLY A 65 -24.43 -2.24 -9.68
CA GLY A 65 -24.97 -0.95 -10.13
C GLY A 65 -25.81 -0.19 -9.09
N VAL A 66 -25.93 -0.69 -7.87
CA VAL A 66 -26.62 0.00 -6.77
C VAL A 66 -25.60 0.81 -5.98
N VAL A 67 -25.95 2.05 -5.64
CA VAL A 67 -25.11 2.95 -4.85
C VAL A 67 -25.50 2.86 -3.38
N PHE A 68 -24.53 2.51 -2.54
CA PHE A 68 -24.65 2.50 -1.09
C PHE A 68 -23.94 3.72 -0.51
N HIS A 69 -24.62 4.40 0.41
CA HIS A 69 -24.12 5.59 1.08
C HIS A 69 -23.65 5.25 2.49
N LEU A 70 -22.50 5.78 2.89
CA LEU A 70 -21.86 5.53 4.17
C LEU A 70 -21.39 6.84 4.80
N SER A 71 -21.32 6.88 6.12
CA SER A 71 -20.63 7.92 6.89
C SER A 71 -19.38 7.34 7.55
N LEU A 72 -18.29 8.09 7.53
CA LEU A 72 -17.05 7.81 8.25
C LEU A 72 -16.78 8.99 9.18
N LEU A 73 -16.73 8.76 10.48
CA LEU A 73 -16.38 9.75 11.48
C LEU A 73 -14.96 9.47 11.99
N PHE A 74 -14.01 10.30 11.58
CA PHE A 74 -12.62 10.18 12.01
C PHE A 74 -12.43 10.79 13.41
N PRO A 75 -11.73 10.11 14.32
CA PRO A 75 -11.46 10.65 15.65
C PRO A 75 -10.33 11.70 15.60
N ASN A 76 -10.23 12.54 16.65
CA ASN A 76 -9.22 13.61 16.72
C ASN A 76 -7.78 13.10 16.78
N ASP A 77 -7.59 11.85 17.18
CA ASP A 77 -6.31 11.15 17.26
C ASP A 77 -6.02 10.29 16.01
N TYR A 78 -6.84 10.36 14.97
CA TYR A 78 -6.56 9.68 13.70
C TYR A 78 -5.13 10.00 13.22
N PRO A 79 -4.31 8.99 12.86
CA PRO A 79 -4.67 7.61 12.55
C PRO A 79 -4.46 6.60 13.69
N LEU A 80 -4.28 7.04 14.94
CA LEU A 80 -4.09 6.13 16.08
C LEU A 80 -5.32 5.26 16.33
N SER A 81 -6.50 5.87 16.25
CA SER A 81 -7.79 5.18 16.33
C SER A 81 -8.49 5.12 14.96
N PRO A 82 -9.26 4.05 14.67
CA PRO A 82 -10.02 3.89 13.44
C PRO A 82 -11.18 4.91 13.35
N PRO A 83 -11.70 5.18 12.13
CA PRO A 83 -12.97 5.88 11.99
C PRO A 83 -14.16 5.02 12.44
N ASP A 84 -15.19 5.66 13.00
CA ASP A 84 -16.53 5.04 13.15
C ASP A 84 -17.21 5.05 11.77
N VAL A 85 -17.46 3.86 11.21
CA VAL A 85 -18.06 3.69 9.89
C VAL A 85 -19.48 3.17 10.03
N ARG A 86 -20.43 3.88 9.41
CA ARG A 86 -21.85 3.50 9.41
C ARG A 86 -22.42 3.45 8.01
N LEU A 87 -23.21 2.42 7.75
CA LEU A 87 -24.07 2.31 6.58
C LEU A 87 -25.28 3.23 6.77
N LEU A 88 -25.39 4.23 5.89
CA LEU A 88 -26.57 5.07 5.80
C LEU A 88 -27.65 4.40 4.93
N THR A 89 -27.22 3.57 3.98
CA THR A 89 -28.08 2.61 3.26
C THR A 89 -27.78 1.19 3.71
N THR A 90 -28.79 0.47 4.18
CA THR A 90 -28.65 -0.91 4.69
C THR A 90 -28.19 -1.89 3.61
N VAL A 91 -27.24 -2.75 3.96
CA VAL A 91 -26.78 -3.90 3.16
C VAL A 91 -27.14 -5.16 3.91
N HIS A 92 -27.66 -6.17 3.23
CA HIS A 92 -27.92 -7.47 3.84
C HIS A 92 -26.68 -8.37 3.69
N ARG A 93 -25.94 -8.52 4.80
CA ARG A 93 -24.70 -9.31 4.87
C ARG A 93 -24.46 -9.82 6.31
N SER A 94 -23.65 -10.87 6.47
CA SER A 94 -23.10 -11.25 7.77
C SER A 94 -22.34 -10.08 8.42
N HIS A 95 -22.37 -10.03 9.75
CA HIS A 95 -21.72 -9.00 10.57
C HIS A 95 -22.10 -7.55 10.25
N VAL A 96 -23.20 -7.34 9.54
CA VAL A 96 -23.83 -6.04 9.34
C VAL A 96 -25.15 -6.00 10.11
N TYR A 97 -25.22 -5.12 11.12
CA TYR A 97 -26.34 -5.00 12.04
C TYR A 97 -26.97 -3.61 11.94
N GLY A 98 -27.99 -3.49 11.10
CA GLY A 98 -28.61 -2.21 10.79
C GLY A 98 -27.63 -1.29 10.06
N SER A 99 -27.17 -0.23 10.74
CA SER A 99 -26.15 0.70 10.24
C SER A 99 -24.71 0.29 10.59
N TRP A 100 -24.52 -0.65 11.52
CA TRP A 100 -23.21 -1.00 12.06
C TRP A 100 -22.55 -2.11 11.25
N ILE A 101 -21.24 -2.00 11.07
CA ILE A 101 -20.39 -3.00 10.43
C ILE A 101 -19.43 -3.52 11.50
N CYS A 102 -19.48 -4.81 11.80
CA CYS A 102 -18.53 -5.46 12.69
C CYS A 102 -17.36 -6.00 11.85
N LEU A 103 -16.27 -5.23 11.81
CA LEU A 103 -15.02 -5.57 11.15
C LEU A 103 -13.86 -5.25 12.08
N ASP A 104 -12.94 -6.18 12.23
CA ASP A 104 -11.76 -6.04 13.10
C ASP A 104 -10.93 -4.79 12.75
N MET A 105 -10.78 -4.49 11.46
CA MET A 105 -10.09 -3.30 10.96
C MET A 105 -10.78 -1.98 11.33
N LEU A 106 -11.98 -1.97 11.89
CA LEU A 106 -12.68 -0.76 12.35
C LEU A 106 -12.63 -0.60 13.87
N GLU A 107 -11.92 -1.48 14.58
CA GLU A 107 -11.89 -1.51 16.03
C GLU A 107 -10.46 -1.33 16.55
N THR A 108 -10.32 -0.60 17.67
CA THR A 108 -9.05 -0.35 18.39
C THR A 108 -8.51 -1.59 19.14
N HIS A 109 -8.80 -2.78 18.62
CA HIS A 109 -8.36 -4.11 19.04
C HIS A 109 -9.03 -4.72 20.28
N TYR A 110 -9.51 -5.96 20.11
CA TYR A 110 -9.90 -6.87 21.18
C TYR A 110 -8.91 -8.04 21.37
N THR A 111 -7.98 -8.25 20.43
CA THR A 111 -7.08 -9.40 20.41
C THR A 111 -5.60 -8.98 20.36
N ASN A 112 -4.72 -9.82 20.91
CA ASN A 112 -3.26 -9.67 20.83
C ASN A 112 -2.66 -10.35 19.58
N GLU A 113 -3.50 -10.74 18.63
CA GLU A 113 -3.07 -11.43 17.43
C GLU A 113 -2.36 -10.48 16.46
N LEU A 114 -1.16 -10.85 16.04
CA LEU A 114 -0.43 -10.15 14.98
C LEU A 114 -1.25 -10.18 13.68
N TYR A 115 -1.08 -9.17 12.84
CA TYR A 115 -1.77 -9.06 11.55
C TYR A 115 -3.30 -8.90 11.61
N SER A 116 -3.89 -8.63 12.79
CA SER A 116 -5.32 -8.38 12.96
C SER A 116 -5.63 -6.97 13.49
N GLY A 117 -6.83 -6.47 13.15
CA GLY A 117 -7.38 -5.22 13.65
C GLY A 117 -6.87 -3.95 12.97
N TRP A 118 -7.15 -2.80 13.58
CA TRP A 118 -6.76 -1.49 13.06
C TRP A 118 -5.24 -1.33 12.89
N SER A 119 -4.81 -0.78 11.76
CA SER A 119 -3.42 -0.35 11.55
C SER A 119 -3.39 1.11 11.15
N THR A 120 -2.52 1.89 11.81
CA THR A 120 -2.32 3.31 11.47
C THR A 120 -1.75 3.52 10.07
N ALA A 121 -1.29 2.43 9.43
CA ALA A 121 -0.84 2.39 8.05
C ALA A 121 -1.98 2.54 7.03
N TYR A 122 -3.19 2.14 7.42
CA TYR A 122 -4.36 2.23 6.56
C TYR A 122 -4.61 3.69 6.16
N SER A 123 -4.77 3.91 4.85
CA SER A 123 -5.22 5.18 4.27
C SER A 123 -6.74 5.14 4.07
N LEU A 124 -7.35 6.31 3.87
CA LEU A 124 -8.74 6.41 3.43
C LEU A 124 -9.03 5.46 2.25
N SER A 125 -8.12 5.40 1.27
CA SER A 125 -8.25 4.51 0.11
C SER A 125 -8.26 3.03 0.51
N SER A 126 -7.32 2.59 1.35
CA SER A 126 -7.29 1.18 1.77
C SER A 126 -8.49 0.81 2.64
N ILE A 127 -9.00 1.73 3.46
CA ILE A 127 -10.21 1.52 4.27
C ILE A 127 -11.41 1.31 3.36
N LEU A 128 -11.63 2.24 2.42
CA LEU A 128 -12.75 2.20 1.49
C LEU A 128 -12.71 0.96 0.58
N LEU A 129 -11.53 0.58 0.10
CA LEU A 129 -11.35 -0.60 -0.75
C LEU A 129 -11.66 -1.89 0.01
N GLN A 130 -11.16 -2.02 1.24
CA GLN A 130 -11.44 -3.18 2.09
C GLN A 130 -12.93 -3.26 2.43
N LEU A 131 -13.58 -2.13 2.75
CA LEU A 131 -15.02 -2.08 2.97
C LEU A 131 -15.82 -2.48 1.73
N GLN A 132 -15.45 -2.03 0.54
CA GLN A 132 -16.14 -2.41 -0.69
C GLN A 132 -15.99 -3.91 -0.96
N SER A 133 -14.76 -4.43 -0.88
CA SER A 133 -14.48 -5.85 -1.01
C SER A 133 -15.30 -6.63 0.00
N TYR A 134 -15.26 -6.21 1.27
CA TYR A 134 -16.03 -6.86 2.31
C TYR A 134 -17.52 -6.76 2.08
N LEU A 135 -18.11 -5.63 1.67
CA LEU A 135 -19.58 -5.51 1.57
C LEU A 135 -20.15 -6.21 0.34
N PHE A 136 -19.38 -6.34 -0.75
CA PHE A 136 -19.87 -6.84 -2.03
C PHE A 136 -19.18 -8.11 -2.55
N ASP A 137 -18.31 -8.74 -1.76
CA ASP A 137 -17.79 -10.06 -2.11
C ASP A 137 -18.91 -11.09 -2.07
N ASP A 138 -19.19 -11.70 -3.22
CA ASP A 138 -20.24 -12.70 -3.41
C ASP A 138 -19.70 -14.13 -3.32
N LYS A 139 -18.42 -14.30 -2.97
CA LYS A 139 -17.84 -15.63 -2.75
C LYS A 139 -18.58 -16.32 -1.61
N ASP A 140 -19.24 -17.41 -1.97
CA ASP A 140 -19.85 -18.31 -1.02
C ASP A 140 -18.73 -18.99 -0.21
N HIS A 141 -18.43 -18.49 0.98
CA HIS A 141 -17.59 -19.18 1.96
C HIS A 141 -18.39 -20.33 2.57
N LYS A 142 -18.69 -21.37 1.76
CA LYS A 142 -19.54 -22.50 2.17
C LYS A 142 -19.01 -23.26 3.39
N ASP A 143 -17.73 -23.09 3.68
CA ASP A 143 -17.02 -23.73 4.81
C ASP A 143 -16.90 -22.79 6.02
N ASP A 144 -17.36 -21.54 5.94
CA ASP A 144 -17.40 -20.63 7.07
C ASP A 144 -18.67 -20.88 7.90
N PRO A 145 -18.55 -21.30 9.17
CA PRO A 145 -19.70 -21.56 10.04
C PRO A 145 -20.56 -20.31 10.30
N GLU A 146 -20.05 -19.10 10.06
CA GLU A 146 -20.77 -17.83 10.15
C GLU A 146 -21.33 -17.36 8.80
N TYR A 147 -21.15 -18.14 7.72
CA TYR A 147 -21.64 -17.79 6.39
C TYR A 147 -23.17 -17.71 6.37
N PHE A 148 -23.65 -16.47 6.24
CA PHE A 148 -25.07 -16.18 6.12
C PHE A 148 -25.51 -16.29 4.65
N ARG A 149 -26.37 -17.26 4.32
CA ARG A 149 -26.98 -17.35 2.98
C ARG A 149 -27.89 -16.13 2.74
N PRO A 150 -27.64 -15.29 1.71
CA PRO A 150 -28.45 -14.10 1.47
C PRO A 150 -29.90 -14.44 1.18
N ILE A 151 -30.84 -13.81 1.90
CA ILE A 151 -32.28 -13.99 1.66
C ILE A 151 -32.70 -13.09 0.49
N PRO A 152 -33.18 -13.63 -0.66
CA PRO A 152 -33.45 -12.83 -1.86
C PRO A 152 -34.41 -11.65 -1.63
N SER A 153 -35.42 -11.83 -0.77
CA SER A 153 -36.37 -10.75 -0.44
C SER A 153 -35.70 -9.59 0.29
N ARG A 154 -34.79 -9.86 1.24
CA ARG A 154 -34.04 -8.84 1.97
C ARG A 154 -33.04 -8.12 1.05
N VAL A 155 -32.39 -8.85 0.15
CA VAL A 155 -31.51 -8.23 -0.86
C VAL A 155 -32.29 -7.25 -1.74
N LYS A 156 -33.46 -7.66 -2.24
CA LYS A 156 -34.35 -6.79 -3.04
C LYS A 156 -34.79 -5.55 -2.26
N GLU A 157 -35.10 -5.70 -0.98
CA GLU A 157 -35.43 -4.60 -0.08
C GLU A 157 -34.26 -3.61 0.08
N CYS A 158 -33.06 -4.09 0.36
CA CYS A 158 -31.86 -3.26 0.44
C CYS A 158 -31.63 -2.47 -0.86
N VAL A 159 -31.75 -3.13 -2.02
CA VAL A 159 -31.61 -2.48 -3.33
C VAL A 159 -32.66 -1.38 -3.52
N ARG A 160 -33.92 -1.65 -3.17
CA ARG A 160 -35.00 -0.65 -3.24
C ARG A 160 -34.72 0.53 -2.31
N ASN A 161 -34.33 0.26 -1.06
CA ASN A 161 -34.06 1.30 -0.07
C ASN A 161 -32.89 2.20 -0.50
N ALA A 162 -31.80 1.60 -0.99
CA ALA A 162 -30.66 2.33 -1.53
C ALA A 162 -31.03 3.25 -2.72
N ARG A 163 -31.86 2.75 -3.66
CA ARG A 163 -32.33 3.55 -4.81
C ARG A 163 -33.25 4.71 -4.43
N LEU A 164 -33.90 4.64 -3.26
CA LEU A 164 -34.82 5.65 -2.77
C LEU A 164 -34.22 6.52 -1.65
N TYR A 165 -32.95 6.30 -1.32
CA TYR A 165 -32.30 6.94 -0.20
C TYR A 165 -32.03 8.43 -0.47
N LYS A 166 -32.28 9.26 0.53
CA LYS A 166 -31.97 10.68 0.58
C LYS A 166 -31.28 10.94 1.91
N CYS A 167 -30.07 11.50 1.85
CA CYS A 167 -29.32 11.83 3.05
C CYS A 167 -29.87 13.11 3.70
N SER A 168 -29.81 13.18 5.04
CA SER A 168 -30.18 14.36 5.82
C SER A 168 -29.04 15.37 5.97
N GLU A 169 -27.79 14.90 5.93
CA GLU A 169 -26.58 15.71 6.21
C GLU A 169 -25.86 16.20 4.96
N CYS A 170 -26.20 15.67 3.78
CA CYS A 170 -25.55 16.04 2.53
C CYS A 170 -26.52 16.08 1.34
N PRO A 171 -26.10 16.61 0.17
CA PRO A 171 -26.96 16.71 -1.02
C PRO A 171 -27.32 15.38 -1.70
N HIS A 172 -26.92 14.23 -1.15
CA HIS A 172 -27.15 12.91 -1.73
C HIS A 172 -28.65 12.59 -1.84
N ASN A 173 -29.12 12.29 -3.05
CA ASN A 173 -30.50 11.91 -3.29
C ASN A 173 -30.64 10.97 -4.49
N MET A 174 -30.82 9.67 -4.23
CA MET A 174 -30.97 8.67 -5.28
C MET A 174 -32.36 8.66 -5.92
N ARG A 175 -33.40 9.24 -5.29
CA ARG A 175 -34.74 9.34 -5.89
C ARG A 175 -34.76 10.16 -7.18
N ILE A 176 -33.87 11.15 -7.26
CA ILE A 176 -33.68 12.01 -8.44
C ILE A 176 -32.33 11.73 -9.13
N ASN A 177 -31.72 10.58 -8.86
CA ASN A 177 -30.42 10.16 -9.42
C ASN A 177 -29.30 11.20 -9.26
N LYS A 178 -29.23 11.85 -8.09
CA LYS A 178 -28.22 12.84 -7.72
C LYS A 178 -27.34 12.28 -6.59
N PRO A 179 -26.41 11.36 -6.88
CA PRO A 179 -25.49 10.86 -5.87
C PRO A 179 -24.55 11.97 -5.42
N TRP A 180 -24.18 11.95 -4.15
CA TRP A 180 -23.11 12.76 -3.57
C TRP A 180 -22.40 11.96 -2.47
N PRO A 181 -21.06 11.97 -2.35
CA PRO A 181 -20.11 12.44 -3.37
C PRO A 181 -20.30 11.74 -4.72
N TYR A 182 -19.76 12.33 -5.78
CA TYR A 182 -19.75 11.70 -7.10
C TYR A 182 -18.42 11.93 -7.79
N THR A 183 -17.99 10.94 -8.58
CA THR A 183 -16.89 11.09 -9.52
C THR A 183 -17.42 11.34 -10.93
N PRO A 184 -16.59 11.83 -11.86
CA PRO A 184 -16.95 11.92 -13.27
C PRO A 184 -17.42 10.58 -13.87
N TRP A 185 -16.84 9.44 -13.45
CA TRP A 185 -17.25 8.12 -13.96
C TRP A 185 -18.64 7.68 -13.48
N MET A 186 -19.06 8.06 -12.25
CA MET A 186 -20.42 7.79 -11.76
C MET A 186 -21.48 8.40 -12.67
N LYS A 187 -21.27 9.62 -13.17
CA LYS A 187 -22.17 10.26 -14.14
C LYS A 187 -22.26 9.49 -15.46
N LEU A 188 -21.14 8.98 -15.96
CA LEU A 188 -21.11 8.24 -17.21
C LEU A 188 -21.84 6.89 -17.10
N ARG A 189 -21.70 6.17 -15.98
CA ARG A 189 -22.41 4.90 -15.74
C ARG A 189 -23.90 5.08 -15.45
N LEU A 190 -24.28 6.05 -14.63
CA LEU A 190 -25.69 6.34 -14.36
C LEU A 190 -26.45 6.78 -15.61
N ASN A 191 -25.75 7.36 -16.59
CA ASN A 191 -26.30 7.71 -17.90
C ASN A 191 -26.16 6.58 -18.93
N GLY A 192 -25.73 5.37 -18.55
CA GLY A 192 -25.59 4.21 -19.43
C GLY A 192 -24.44 4.28 -20.45
N LYS A 193 -23.52 5.25 -20.32
CA LYS A 193 -22.46 5.53 -21.31
C LYS A 193 -21.10 4.89 -20.99
N PHE A 194 -20.91 4.32 -19.80
CA PHE A 194 -19.65 3.69 -19.41
C PHE A 194 -19.82 2.18 -19.21
N LYS A 195 -19.11 1.39 -20.02
CA LYS A 195 -18.82 -0.03 -19.79
C LYS A 195 -17.37 -0.10 -19.30
N PRO A 196 -17.07 -0.76 -18.18
CA PRO A 196 -15.69 -0.88 -17.75
C PRO A 196 -14.93 -1.72 -18.77
N LYS A 197 -13.63 -1.49 -18.89
CA LYS A 197 -12.78 -2.50 -19.52
C LYS A 197 -12.87 -3.74 -18.63
N PRO A 198 -13.24 -4.92 -19.16
CA PRO A 198 -13.18 -6.14 -18.36
C PRO A 198 -11.76 -6.26 -17.82
N ALA A 199 -11.64 -6.55 -16.53
CA ALA A 199 -10.36 -6.93 -15.96
C ALA A 199 -9.88 -8.14 -16.75
N THR A 200 -8.89 -7.94 -17.63
CA THR A 200 -8.19 -9.03 -18.29
C THR A 200 -7.33 -9.70 -17.23
N LEU A 201 -7.97 -10.55 -16.42
CA LEU A 201 -7.32 -11.73 -15.91
C LEU A 201 -6.80 -12.45 -17.16
N LYS A 202 -5.52 -12.25 -17.48
CA LYS A 202 -4.78 -13.17 -18.32
C LYS A 202 -4.87 -14.51 -17.60
N ARG A 203 -5.89 -15.29 -17.97
CA ARG A 203 -5.98 -16.70 -17.69
C ARG A 203 -4.62 -17.24 -18.12
N ARG A 204 -3.81 -17.69 -17.16
CA ARG A 204 -2.65 -18.53 -17.47
C ARG A 204 -3.22 -19.76 -18.17
N GLU A 205 -3.29 -19.71 -19.50
CA GLU A 205 -3.43 -20.88 -20.35
C GLU A 205 -2.12 -21.63 -20.22
N ASN A 206 -2.04 -22.44 -19.16
CA ASN A 206 -1.17 -23.60 -18.96
C ASN A 206 -1.33 -24.07 -17.51
N ALA A 207 -2.55 -24.47 -17.16
CA ALA A 207 -2.77 -25.35 -16.01
C ALA A 207 -2.91 -26.78 -16.56
N PRO A 208 -2.11 -27.75 -16.09
CA PRO A 208 -2.18 -29.12 -16.60
C PRO A 208 -3.56 -29.71 -16.31
N LYS A 209 -4.16 -30.31 -17.35
CA LYS A 209 -5.46 -31.00 -17.26
C LYS A 209 -5.34 -32.17 -16.29
N LYS A 210 -6.20 -32.22 -15.26
CA LYS A 210 -6.36 -33.41 -14.39
C LYS A 210 -6.67 -34.64 -15.26
N PRO A 211 -5.95 -35.76 -15.14
CA PRO A 211 -6.27 -36.97 -15.89
C PRO A 211 -7.57 -37.60 -15.38
N LYS A 212 -8.38 -38.07 -16.33
CA LYS A 212 -9.64 -38.78 -16.10
C LYS A 212 -9.35 -40.17 -15.52
N LYS A 213 -10.16 -40.57 -14.54
CA LYS A 213 -10.19 -41.95 -14.02
C LYS A 213 -10.61 -42.91 -15.14
N GLN A 214 -9.78 -43.92 -15.39
CA GLN A 214 -10.18 -45.13 -16.11
C GLN A 214 -9.64 -46.35 -15.35
N LYS A 215 -10.56 -47.28 -15.03
CA LYS A 215 -10.28 -48.61 -14.48
C LYS A 215 -9.91 -49.55 -15.64
N ASN A 216 -8.91 -50.40 -15.46
CA ASN A 216 -8.93 -51.86 -15.72
C ASN A 216 -7.51 -52.45 -15.52
N ILE A 217 -7.34 -53.43 -14.61
CA ILE A 217 -7.21 -54.90 -14.82
C ILE A 217 -5.79 -55.35 -15.24
N LEU A 218 -5.11 -55.97 -14.26
CA LEU A 218 -4.16 -57.11 -14.28
C LEU A 218 -3.21 -57.31 -15.48
N ASN A 219 -1.89 -57.23 -15.25
CA ASN A 219 -0.98 -58.39 -15.04
C ASN A 219 0.48 -58.01 -15.34
N GLY A 220 1.39 -58.54 -14.51
CA GLY A 220 2.71 -58.97 -14.99
C GLY A 220 3.85 -57.94 -14.96
N GLU A 221 4.77 -58.22 -14.04
CA GLU A 221 6.23 -58.17 -14.25
C GLU A 221 7.02 -56.88 -13.91
N LYS A 222 7.79 -57.08 -12.83
CA LYS A 222 9.14 -56.61 -12.50
C LYS A 222 9.38 -55.15 -12.07
N PHE A 223 9.70 -55.08 -10.77
CA PHE A 223 10.50 -54.07 -10.09
C PHE A 223 11.85 -53.85 -10.78
N GLU A 224 12.22 -52.59 -11.03
CA GLU A 224 13.59 -52.11 -10.90
C GLU A 224 13.60 -50.72 -10.21
N ASP A 225 14.57 -50.62 -9.30
CA ASP A 225 14.91 -49.63 -8.30
C ASP A 225 14.99 -48.15 -8.77
N TYR A 226 14.47 -47.23 -7.93
CA TYR A 226 15.02 -45.87 -7.80
C TYR A 226 14.97 -45.45 -6.33
N GLY A 227 16.11 -45.67 -5.67
CA GLY A 227 16.42 -45.13 -4.36
C GLY A 227 16.65 -43.62 -4.36
N LEU A 228 16.55 -43.08 -3.15
CA LEU A 228 17.00 -41.76 -2.70
C LEU A 228 18.27 -41.28 -3.40
N LEU A 229 18.29 -40.00 -3.80
CA LEU A 229 19.52 -39.22 -3.79
C LEU A 229 19.29 -37.86 -3.11
N GLU A 230 19.82 -37.78 -1.90
CA GLU A 230 20.21 -36.56 -1.21
C GLU A 230 21.20 -35.77 -2.09
N GLY A 231 20.91 -34.51 -2.36
CA GLY A 231 21.84 -33.59 -3.01
C GLY A 231 22.76 -32.94 -1.98
N ARG A 232 23.99 -33.46 -1.86
CA ARG A 232 25.12 -32.84 -1.17
C ARG A 232 25.58 -31.56 -1.88
N LEU A 233 25.92 -30.55 -1.08
CA LEU A 233 26.80 -29.44 -1.43
C LEU A 233 28.15 -29.98 -1.92
N ALA A 234 28.54 -29.63 -3.15
CA ALA A 234 29.90 -29.82 -3.64
C ALA A 234 30.61 -28.46 -3.70
N SER A 235 31.62 -28.33 -2.85
CA SER A 235 32.71 -27.37 -2.94
C SER A 235 33.53 -27.62 -4.21
N VAL A 236 33.77 -26.58 -5.01
CA VAL A 236 34.74 -26.59 -6.12
C VAL A 236 35.91 -25.71 -5.72
N ALA A 237 37.09 -26.32 -5.59
CA ALA A 237 38.37 -25.64 -5.50
C ALA A 237 38.77 -25.17 -6.91
N ILE A 238 39.27 -23.94 -7.03
CA ILE A 238 39.89 -23.42 -8.25
C ILE A 238 41.35 -23.13 -7.90
N GLU A 239 42.25 -23.99 -8.37
CA GLU A 239 43.65 -23.65 -8.59
C GLU A 239 43.73 -22.91 -9.92
N GLY A 240 44.36 -21.74 -9.93
CA GLY A 240 44.61 -20.95 -11.13
C GLY A 240 45.72 -19.95 -10.87
N GLU A 241 46.83 -20.10 -11.60
CA GLU A 241 48.03 -19.27 -11.56
C GLU A 241 47.76 -17.83 -12.01
N TRP A 242 48.50 -16.88 -11.45
CA TRP A 242 48.48 -15.47 -11.85
C TRP A 242 49.34 -15.26 -13.11
N ILE A 243 48.72 -14.82 -14.20
CA ILE A 243 49.42 -14.25 -15.36
C ILE A 243 49.30 -12.73 -15.24
N GLU A 244 50.43 -12.05 -15.04
CA GLU A 244 50.53 -10.60 -15.21
C GLU A 244 50.61 -10.28 -16.71
N GLU A 245 49.49 -9.87 -17.31
CA GLU A 245 49.50 -9.19 -18.61
C GLU A 245 49.74 -7.69 -18.38
N GLU A 246 50.89 -7.22 -18.85
CA GLU A 246 51.22 -5.80 -19.01
C GLU A 246 50.18 -5.13 -19.93
N TRP A 247 49.43 -4.17 -19.38
CA TRP A 247 48.53 -3.32 -20.15
C TRP A 247 49.33 -2.20 -20.83
N GLU A 248 49.48 -2.26 -22.15
CA GLU A 248 49.92 -1.11 -22.95
C GLU A 248 48.74 -0.15 -23.19
N GLU A 249 48.92 1.14 -22.93
CA GLU A 249 47.91 2.18 -23.16
C GLU A 249 47.59 2.33 -24.68
N PRO A 250 46.30 2.38 -25.09
CA PRO A 250 45.95 2.63 -26.48
C PRO A 250 46.31 4.07 -26.91
N ALA A 251 46.73 4.22 -28.17
CA ALA A 251 47.08 5.51 -28.76
C ALA A 251 45.90 6.51 -28.73
N GLN A 252 46.20 7.78 -28.37
CA GLN A 252 45.23 8.86 -28.10
C GLN A 252 44.28 9.23 -29.25
N ASP A 253 44.46 8.68 -30.45
CA ASP A 253 43.61 8.95 -31.61
C ASP A 253 42.42 7.99 -31.76
N GLU A 254 42.45 6.80 -31.15
CA GLU A 254 41.31 5.86 -31.17
C GLU A 254 40.20 6.26 -30.18
N GLU A 255 40.56 6.85 -29.05
CA GLU A 255 39.63 7.21 -27.97
C GLU A 255 38.63 8.31 -28.40
N LYS A 256 39.05 9.23 -29.28
CA LYS A 256 38.16 10.27 -29.84
C LYS A 256 37.10 9.70 -30.78
N ASN A 257 37.44 8.66 -31.55
CA ASN A 257 36.52 8.05 -32.51
C ASN A 257 35.47 7.18 -31.81
N SER A 258 35.87 6.49 -30.73
CA SER A 258 34.95 5.73 -29.87
C SER A 258 33.96 6.65 -29.11
N LEU A 259 34.41 7.82 -28.64
CA LEU A 259 33.56 8.79 -27.95
C LEU A 259 32.55 9.51 -28.87
N GLU A 260 32.86 9.67 -30.17
CA GLU A 260 31.87 10.15 -31.15
C GLU A 260 30.89 9.06 -31.57
N GLN A 261 31.33 7.80 -31.73
CA GLN A 261 30.45 6.67 -32.01
C GLN A 261 29.50 6.33 -30.85
N VAL A 262 29.90 6.56 -29.60
CA VAL A 262 29.01 6.41 -28.43
C VAL A 262 28.01 7.57 -28.34
N LYS A 263 28.35 8.76 -28.86
CA LYS A 263 27.43 9.92 -28.89
C LYS A 263 26.25 9.74 -29.83
N THR A 264 26.41 8.95 -30.89
CA THR A 264 25.36 8.66 -31.86
C THR A 264 24.43 7.51 -31.43
N LEU A 265 24.78 6.72 -30.41
CA LEU A 265 24.03 5.50 -30.03
C LEU A 265 22.78 5.73 -29.16
N LEU A 266 22.74 6.79 -28.35
CA LEU A 266 21.61 7.01 -27.42
C LEU A 266 20.40 7.65 -28.13
N THR A 267 20.60 8.58 -29.05
CA THR A 267 19.51 9.26 -29.76
C THR A 267 18.73 8.36 -30.71
N ASP A 268 19.31 7.22 -31.09
CA ASP A 268 18.73 6.26 -32.03
C ASP A 268 17.95 5.14 -31.32
N LEU A 269 17.91 5.13 -29.98
CA LEU A 269 17.14 4.14 -29.23
C LEU A 269 15.63 4.44 -29.29
N PRO A 270 14.78 3.40 -29.35
CA PRO A 270 13.34 3.56 -29.20
C PRO A 270 13.00 4.32 -27.91
N MET A 271 12.00 5.20 -27.99
CA MET A 271 11.64 6.10 -26.89
C MET A 271 11.33 5.34 -25.59
N GLU A 272 10.79 4.13 -25.69
CA GLU A 272 10.49 3.25 -24.56
C GLU A 272 11.74 2.78 -23.83
N VAL A 273 12.81 2.45 -24.58
CA VAL A 273 14.10 2.01 -24.03
C VAL A 273 14.81 3.19 -23.39
N LEU A 274 14.78 4.34 -24.06
CA LEU A 274 15.41 5.55 -23.56
C LEU A 274 14.74 6.07 -22.28
N VAL A 275 13.41 6.06 -22.22
CA VAL A 275 12.64 6.36 -21.00
C VAL A 275 12.98 5.37 -19.89
N HIS A 276 13.20 4.09 -20.20
CA HIS A 276 13.59 3.11 -19.20
C HIS A 276 15.01 3.35 -18.66
N ILE A 277 15.99 3.66 -19.51
CA ILE A 277 17.36 4.01 -19.11
C ILE A 277 17.36 5.27 -18.24
N LEU A 278 16.68 6.32 -18.70
CA LEU A 278 16.51 7.56 -17.93
C LEU A 278 15.72 7.32 -16.63
N SER A 279 14.88 6.27 -16.59
CA SER A 279 14.13 5.92 -15.38
C SER A 279 15.00 5.44 -14.22
N CYS A 280 16.21 4.99 -14.53
CA CYS A 280 17.16 4.44 -13.57
C CYS A 280 18.17 5.48 -13.04
N LEU A 281 18.18 6.70 -13.60
CA LEU A 281 19.12 7.77 -13.23
C LEU A 281 18.55 8.67 -12.13
N SER A 282 19.42 9.23 -11.27
CA SER A 282 18.99 10.22 -10.28
C SER A 282 18.79 11.60 -10.92
N GLU A 283 18.08 12.50 -10.24
CA GLU A 283 17.86 13.88 -10.72
C GLU A 283 19.19 14.64 -10.91
N VAL A 284 20.22 14.30 -10.12
CA VAL A 284 21.57 14.86 -10.23
C VAL A 284 22.28 14.31 -11.47
N ASP A 285 22.14 13.01 -11.74
CA ASP A 285 22.74 12.38 -12.91
C ASP A 285 22.10 12.88 -14.21
N LEU A 286 20.77 13.03 -14.22
CA LEU A 286 19.99 13.61 -15.33
C LEU A 286 20.39 15.05 -15.66
N LYS A 287 20.74 15.87 -14.66
CA LYS A 287 21.20 17.24 -14.87
C LYS A 287 22.64 17.30 -15.42
N ASN A 288 23.43 16.25 -15.20
CA ASN A 288 24.84 16.18 -15.61
C ASN A 288 25.05 15.47 -16.95
N THR A 289 24.04 14.82 -17.52
CA THR A 289 24.13 14.20 -18.86
C THR A 289 24.24 15.27 -19.95
N LYS A 290 25.46 15.51 -20.45
CA LYS A 290 25.74 16.42 -21.59
C LYS A 290 25.20 15.94 -22.95
N MET A 291 24.61 14.75 -23.01
CA MET A 291 24.27 14.03 -24.25
C MET A 291 22.79 14.13 -24.66
N VAL A 292 21.96 14.82 -23.87
CA VAL A 292 20.52 14.88 -24.10
C VAL A 292 20.13 16.35 -24.32
N PRO A 293 19.51 16.71 -25.47
CA PRO A 293 19.05 18.07 -25.71
C PRO A 293 18.17 18.57 -24.56
N ASN A 294 18.32 19.83 -24.12
CA ASN A 294 17.56 20.39 -22.98
C ASN A 294 16.04 20.24 -23.14
N THR A 295 15.53 20.25 -24.38
CA THR A 295 14.12 19.98 -24.70
C THR A 295 13.72 18.54 -24.43
N PHE A 296 14.61 17.58 -24.72
CA PHE A 296 14.42 16.17 -24.40
C PHE A 296 14.62 15.91 -22.91
N VAL A 297 15.58 16.54 -22.23
CA VAL A 297 15.67 16.48 -20.76
C VAL A 297 14.40 17.04 -20.13
N HIS A 298 13.82 18.10 -20.69
CA HIS A 298 12.56 18.67 -20.20
C HIS A 298 11.35 17.76 -20.49
N GLN A 299 11.23 17.22 -21.70
CA GLN A 299 10.16 16.28 -22.05
C GLN A 299 10.31 14.95 -21.33
N ALA A 300 11.50 14.35 -21.32
CA ALA A 300 11.78 13.17 -20.52
C ALA A 300 11.63 13.47 -19.04
N SER A 301 11.99 14.65 -18.51
CA SER A 301 11.68 15.02 -17.12
C SER A 301 10.18 15.18 -16.89
N LEU A 302 9.38 15.66 -17.85
CA LEU A 302 7.91 15.75 -17.73
C LEU A 302 7.23 14.39 -17.86
N GLU A 303 7.64 13.57 -18.82
CA GLU A 303 7.17 12.19 -19.05
C GLU A 303 7.67 11.27 -17.94
N CYS A 304 8.90 11.45 -17.46
CA CYS A 304 9.45 10.81 -16.27
C CYS A 304 8.69 11.32 -15.07
N CYS A 305 8.53 12.61 -14.80
CA CYS A 305 7.69 13.08 -13.70
C CYS A 305 6.28 12.49 -13.77
N ARG A 306 5.65 12.38 -14.94
CA ARG A 306 4.36 11.66 -15.09
C ARG A 306 4.46 10.16 -14.80
N LEU A 307 5.44 9.45 -15.35
CA LEU A 307 5.61 8.00 -15.21
C LEU A 307 6.22 7.59 -13.85
N PHE A 308 6.97 8.48 -13.23
CA PHE A 308 7.63 8.37 -11.93
C PHE A 308 6.73 8.84 -10.79
N ASP A 309 5.86 9.85 -10.94
CA ASP A 309 4.78 10.11 -9.96
C ASP A 309 3.86 8.89 -9.86
N ILE A 310 3.72 8.13 -10.95
CA ILE A 310 2.90 6.91 -11.00
C ILE A 310 3.64 5.68 -10.43
N LYS A 311 4.99 5.68 -10.36
CA LYS A 311 5.77 4.46 -9.99
C LYS A 311 6.69 4.57 -8.79
N ARG A 312 7.09 5.76 -8.35
CA ARG A 312 7.76 5.94 -7.05
C ARG A 312 6.73 6.51 -6.10
N ASP A 313 5.97 5.62 -5.47
CA ASP A 313 5.35 5.99 -4.20
C ASP A 313 6.50 6.44 -3.29
N PRO A 314 6.62 7.74 -2.96
CA PRO A 314 7.79 8.21 -2.24
C PRO A 314 7.86 7.43 -0.94
N MET A 315 9.07 7.03 -0.53
CA MET A 315 9.24 6.38 0.76
C MET A 315 8.60 7.28 1.83
N MET A 316 7.52 6.77 2.45
CA MET A 316 6.64 7.51 3.33
C MET A 316 6.52 6.78 4.65
N CYS A 317 6.40 7.56 5.72
CA CYS A 317 6.03 7.02 7.01
C CYS A 317 4.64 6.39 6.94
N PHE A 318 4.50 5.12 7.35
CA PHE A 318 3.19 4.45 7.34
C PHE A 318 2.16 5.19 8.22
N HIS A 319 2.61 5.77 9.32
CA HIS A 319 1.77 6.45 10.31
C HIS A 319 1.41 7.91 9.93
N THR A 320 2.39 8.77 9.66
CA THR A 320 2.11 10.20 9.38
C THR A 320 1.90 10.52 7.90
N LYS A 321 2.24 9.59 7.00
CA LYS A 321 2.37 9.81 5.56
C LYS A 321 3.30 10.97 5.21
N LEU A 322 4.25 11.30 6.10
CA LEU A 322 5.35 12.22 5.79
C LEU A 322 6.39 11.50 4.94
N ASN A 323 6.81 12.13 3.86
CA ASN A 323 7.90 11.63 3.03
C ASN A 323 9.27 12.05 3.58
N HIS A 324 10.32 11.58 2.92
CA HIS A 324 11.70 11.86 3.33
C HIS A 324 12.09 13.33 3.18
N LEU A 325 11.42 14.15 2.36
CA LEU A 325 11.69 15.58 2.26
C LEU A 325 11.08 16.33 3.46
N GLU A 326 9.88 15.93 3.88
CA GLU A 326 9.13 16.57 4.97
C GLU A 326 9.64 16.19 6.37
N SER A 327 10.21 14.99 6.54
CA SER A 327 10.68 14.48 7.83
C SER A 327 11.92 13.60 7.68
N VAL A 328 12.68 13.46 8.77
CA VAL A 328 13.64 12.35 8.87
C VAL A 328 12.86 11.04 9.00
N LEU A 329 13.28 10.04 8.24
CA LEU A 329 12.69 8.71 8.18
C LEU A 329 13.69 7.70 8.72
N GLY A 330 13.16 6.65 9.32
CA GLY A 330 13.90 5.58 9.93
C GLY A 330 13.07 4.31 9.98
N ILE A 331 13.58 3.30 10.66
CA ILE A 331 12.92 2.03 10.92
C ILE A 331 12.96 1.73 12.42
N GLY A 332 11.96 1.00 12.90
CA GLY A 332 12.01 0.42 14.24
C GLY A 332 13.05 -0.71 14.30
N ILE A 333 13.80 -0.82 15.39
CA ILE A 333 14.79 -1.89 15.61
C ILE A 333 14.71 -2.38 17.06
N ASN A 334 14.81 -3.70 17.26
CA ASN A 334 15.09 -4.28 18.56
C ASN A 334 16.52 -4.78 18.60
N LEU A 335 17.16 -4.59 19.76
CA LEU A 335 18.53 -5.02 20.00
C LEU A 335 18.52 -6.03 21.14
N ARG A 336 18.97 -7.26 20.87
CA ARG A 336 19.11 -8.29 21.90
C ARG A 336 20.58 -8.43 22.27
N ARG A 337 20.85 -8.35 23.58
CA ARG A 337 22.18 -8.58 24.14
C ARG A 337 22.24 -9.96 24.77
N ASN A 338 23.40 -10.60 24.66
CA ASN A 338 23.68 -11.81 25.42
C ASN A 338 23.65 -11.46 26.92
N PRO A 339 22.85 -12.16 27.75
CA PRO A 339 22.69 -11.83 29.16
C PRO A 339 23.96 -11.99 29.99
N ILE A 340 24.92 -12.82 29.53
CA ILE A 340 26.16 -13.14 30.25
C ILE A 340 27.28 -12.21 29.80
N SER A 341 27.53 -12.10 28.49
CA SER A 341 28.64 -11.29 27.97
C SER A 341 28.29 -9.82 27.74
N ASN A 342 27.00 -9.46 27.80
CA ASN A 342 26.45 -8.14 27.47
C ASN A 342 26.78 -7.64 26.03
N VAL A 343 27.31 -8.53 25.19
CA VAL A 343 27.57 -8.27 23.78
C VAL A 343 26.27 -8.34 23.01
N LEU A 344 26.08 -7.43 22.04
CA LEU A 344 24.94 -7.48 21.12
C LEU A 344 24.95 -8.81 20.37
N SER A 345 23.93 -9.63 20.56
CA SER A 345 23.83 -10.97 19.97
C SER A 345 23.04 -10.95 18.67
N TYR A 346 21.94 -10.19 18.61
CA TYR A 346 21.06 -10.14 17.44
C TYR A 346 20.28 -8.83 17.39
N ALA A 347 19.96 -8.38 16.18
CA ALA A 347 19.07 -7.25 15.93
C ALA A 347 17.95 -7.67 14.98
N ASP A 348 16.72 -7.30 15.30
CA ASP A 348 15.57 -7.47 14.42
C ASP A 348 14.87 -6.15 14.14
N SER A 349 14.12 -6.09 13.04
CA SER A 349 13.36 -4.92 12.64
C SER A 349 12.09 -5.35 11.94
N PRO A 350 10.96 -4.68 12.18
CA PRO A 350 9.77 -4.82 11.33
C PRO A 350 10.00 -4.35 9.89
N LEU A 351 11.06 -3.56 9.65
CA LEU A 351 11.40 -2.91 8.38
C LEU A 351 10.31 -1.97 7.84
N ASP A 352 9.43 -1.51 8.72
CA ASP A 352 8.41 -0.52 8.41
C ASP A 352 8.95 0.91 8.54
N VAL A 353 8.79 1.70 7.48
CA VAL A 353 9.27 3.09 7.44
C VAL A 353 8.48 3.98 8.40
N LEU A 354 9.18 4.58 9.35
CA LEU A 354 8.62 5.44 10.37
C LEU A 354 9.32 6.81 10.40
N SER A 355 8.55 7.88 10.44
CA SER A 355 9.08 9.24 10.60
C SER A 355 9.50 9.48 12.04
N TRP A 356 10.52 10.32 12.23
CA TRP A 356 10.95 10.77 13.54
C TRP A 356 9.78 11.30 14.37
N LYS A 357 8.92 12.13 13.76
CA LYS A 357 7.71 12.67 14.39
C LYS A 357 6.74 11.58 14.89
N ALA A 358 6.53 10.52 14.11
CA ALA A 358 5.67 9.42 14.53
C ALA A 358 6.24 8.70 15.77
N TYR A 359 7.56 8.49 15.79
CA TYR A 359 8.24 7.86 16.91
C TYR A 359 8.22 8.73 18.18
N THR A 360 8.55 10.02 18.06
CA THR A 360 8.67 10.91 19.23
C THR A 360 7.34 11.48 19.70
N ASP A 361 6.61 12.13 18.80
CA ASP A 361 5.44 12.94 19.15
C ASP A 361 4.22 12.05 19.35
N HIS A 362 4.05 11.06 18.47
CA HIS A 362 2.91 10.14 18.50
C HIS A 362 3.21 8.83 19.25
N ARG A 363 4.46 8.62 19.69
CA ARG A 363 4.92 7.44 20.46
C ARG A 363 4.58 6.10 19.78
N VAL A 364 4.74 6.04 18.47
CA VAL A 364 4.56 4.80 17.72
C VAL A 364 5.73 3.87 18.03
N VAL A 365 5.44 2.71 18.62
CA VAL A 365 6.41 1.67 19.04
C VAL A 365 6.08 0.28 18.47
N LYS A 366 5.15 0.23 17.51
CA LYS A 366 4.72 -0.99 16.82
C LYS A 366 4.72 -0.75 15.32
N GLY A 367 5.16 -1.74 14.56
CA GLY A 367 5.12 -1.76 13.10
C GLY A 367 3.69 -1.86 12.55
N VAL A 368 3.58 -1.90 11.22
CA VAL A 368 2.32 -1.97 10.47
C VAL A 368 1.48 -3.17 10.91
N TRP A 369 2.14 -4.30 11.19
CA TRP A 369 1.50 -5.54 11.60
C TRP A 369 1.62 -5.83 13.10
N ARG A 370 1.82 -4.77 13.89
CA ARG A 370 1.88 -4.80 15.35
C ARG A 370 3.13 -5.46 15.94
N GLN A 371 4.16 -5.75 15.15
CA GLN A 371 5.45 -6.18 15.70
C GLN A 371 6.04 -5.04 16.54
N PRO A 372 6.38 -5.28 17.82
CA PRO A 372 6.96 -4.25 18.67
C PRO A 372 8.38 -3.94 18.22
N PHE A 373 8.79 -2.68 18.39
CA PHE A 373 10.18 -2.28 18.32
C PHE A 373 10.54 -1.34 19.47
N GLU A 374 11.79 -1.41 19.94
CA GLU A 374 12.27 -0.65 21.09
C GLU A 374 12.89 0.69 20.68
N PHE A 375 13.71 0.68 19.63
CA PHE A 375 14.47 1.85 19.19
C PHE A 375 14.07 2.26 17.78
N TRP A 376 14.36 3.51 17.43
CA TRP A 376 14.23 4.03 16.08
C TRP A 376 15.61 4.32 15.50
N LEU A 377 15.88 3.77 14.32
CA LEU A 377 17.13 3.95 13.60
C LEU A 377 16.88 4.78 12.34
N PRO A 378 17.50 5.97 12.18
CA PRO A 378 17.37 6.75 10.95
C PRO A 378 17.95 5.98 9.75
N LEU A 379 17.27 6.08 8.60
CA LEU A 379 17.76 5.53 7.34
C LEU A 379 18.67 6.55 6.64
N TYR A 380 19.73 6.07 5.99
CA TYR A 380 20.46 6.87 5.01
C TYR A 380 19.74 6.79 3.66
N ILE A 381 18.99 7.84 3.30
CA ILE A 381 18.29 7.89 2.01
C ILE A 381 19.13 8.63 0.96
N ASN A 382 19.62 9.82 1.30
CA ASN A 382 20.51 10.64 0.48
C ASN A 382 21.32 11.59 1.38
N LYS A 383 22.26 12.34 0.80
CA LYS A 383 23.16 13.25 1.55
C LYS A 383 22.40 14.32 2.35
N GLU A 384 21.35 14.90 1.79
CA GLU A 384 20.56 15.95 2.45
C GLU A 384 19.74 15.40 3.63
N HIS A 385 19.08 14.26 3.42
CA HIS A 385 18.36 13.55 4.46
C HIS A 385 19.29 13.08 5.57
N ALA A 386 20.46 12.54 5.22
CA ALA A 386 21.49 12.15 6.17
C ALA A 386 21.99 13.34 7.00
N GLY A 387 22.16 14.52 6.38
CA GLY A 387 22.49 15.76 7.08
C GLY A 387 21.47 16.14 8.15
N ARG A 388 20.17 15.94 7.89
CA ARG A 388 19.10 16.13 8.89
C ARG A 388 19.00 15.00 9.92
N ALA A 389 19.33 13.77 9.52
CA ALA A 389 19.29 12.59 10.37
C ALA A 389 20.44 12.53 11.38
N TRP A 390 21.62 13.02 10.99
CA TRP A 390 22.85 12.88 11.76
C TRP A 390 22.80 13.50 13.17
N PRO A 391 22.26 14.73 13.36
CA PRO A 391 22.09 15.30 14.69
C PRO A 391 21.14 14.48 15.58
N LEU A 392 20.09 13.87 14.99
CA LEU A 392 19.13 13.05 15.73
C LEU A 392 19.74 11.72 16.18
N PHE A 393 20.60 11.14 15.35
CA PHE A 393 21.35 9.94 15.69
C PHE A 393 22.33 10.20 16.83
N ARG A 394 23.17 11.26 16.73
CA ARG A 394 24.15 11.60 17.77
C ARG A 394 23.53 12.06 19.08
N GLY A 395 22.41 12.79 19.04
CA GLY A 395 21.75 13.33 20.23
C GLY A 395 20.99 12.29 21.05
N ASN A 396 20.73 11.10 20.48
CA ASN A 396 20.02 10.00 21.15
C ASN A 396 20.86 8.72 21.22
N CYS A 397 22.18 8.80 21.04
CA CYS A 397 23.06 7.68 21.34
C CYS A 397 22.96 7.36 22.84
N LEU A 398 22.51 6.15 23.13
CA LEU A 398 22.50 5.48 24.43
C LEU A 398 23.83 5.60 25.16
#